data_AF-A0A7L4RAN3-F1
#
_entry.id   AF-A0A7L4RAN3-F1
#
_cell.length_a   1.000
_cell.length_b   1.000
_cell.length_c   1.000
_cell.angle_alpha   90.00
_cell.angle_beta   90.00
_cell.angle_gamma   90.00
#
_symmetry.space_group_name_H-M   'P 1'
#
loop_
_entity.id
_entity.type
_entity.pdbx_description
1 polymer ?
#
loop_
_entity_poly.entity_id
_entity_poly.type
_entity_poly.pdbx_seq_one_letter_code
_entity_poly.pdbx_strand_id
1 'polypeptide(L)'
;MDGPQIARAPAIEIVPVLAMANRFGRYKPEEEKAVRKVEVVEDETLKRLKEAWKAFKYNKRARYSYKNALAAVKPLNCSASDVEKFSIALVEFQNEKDFNEKAGFFLSALINNGKSSHYVIVTAHLVVLPDNIGCKNTKRYISVEGPAGDSIGKLMKSGTIVVNGNAGHLIGSRMKGGTITVEGNVGHRIGSRMKGGTITVEGNAGEWVGEEMKGGIITVEGNAGDETAYGRNGVGYGMENGTIIVNGNACKLVGSEMKSGIITVKGNVGVCVGEAMKGGTIIVDGDAGDVVGICMRGGSIIVKGNAGDDVGFDMIRGTITVNGDAGDETGAGMKSGTITVDGNAGDKVGASMNGGIITVKGDVGIQCGKRMEGGEIHLEGDYEGIAPGIKDGKIYHKGKLIVDK
;
A
#
# COMPACT_ATOMS: atom_id res chain seq x y z
N MET A 1 57.90 6.47 8.88
CA MET A 1 56.58 6.30 8.23
C MET A 1 55.62 6.01 9.36
N ASP A 2 55.02 7.05 9.92
CA ASP A 2 54.09 6.97 11.04
C ASP A 2 52.78 7.60 10.59
N GLY A 3 51.72 6.79 10.54
CA GLY A 3 50.37 7.25 10.21
C GLY A 3 49.73 7.99 11.40
N PRO A 4 48.79 8.92 11.15
CA PRO A 4 48.19 9.67 12.24
C PRO A 4 47.16 8.83 13.00
N GLN A 5 47.39 8.73 14.32
CA GLN A 5 46.48 8.13 15.30
C GLN A 5 45.21 8.98 15.45
N ILE A 6 44.04 8.34 15.36
CA ILE A 6 42.74 8.96 15.59
C ILE A 6 42.47 8.94 17.11
N ALA A 7 42.42 10.13 17.73
CA ALA A 7 42.14 10.31 19.14
C ALA A 7 40.70 9.87 19.49
N ARG A 8 40.56 9.07 20.55
CA ARG A 8 39.27 8.69 21.15
C ARG A 8 38.69 9.90 21.90
N ALA A 9 37.44 10.27 21.59
CA ALA A 9 36.66 11.27 22.33
C ALA A 9 36.11 10.69 23.65
N PRO A 10 35.85 11.52 24.69
CA PRO A 10 35.57 11.05 26.04
C PRO A 10 34.12 10.56 26.23
N ALA A 11 33.90 9.83 27.33
CA ALA A 11 32.65 9.15 27.70
C ALA A 11 31.45 10.12 27.87
N ILE A 12 30.27 9.64 27.49
CA ILE A 12 29.01 10.40 27.34
C ILE A 12 28.01 9.98 28.41
N GLU A 13 27.34 10.95 29.02
CA GLU A 13 26.30 10.75 30.03
C GLU A 13 24.90 10.76 29.38
N ILE A 14 24.08 9.76 29.72
CA ILE A 14 22.76 9.48 29.12
C ILE A 14 21.68 10.03 30.06
N VAL A 15 20.78 10.88 29.56
CA VAL A 15 19.54 11.23 30.29
C VAL A 15 18.34 10.78 29.44
N PRO A 16 17.45 9.92 29.97
CA PRO A 16 16.33 9.38 29.22
C PRO A 16 15.30 10.48 28.93
N VAL A 17 15.07 10.79 27.66
CA VAL A 17 13.95 11.64 27.25
C VAL A 17 12.72 10.74 27.11
N LEU A 18 11.76 10.95 28.02
CA LEU A 18 10.53 10.20 28.15
C LEU A 18 9.77 10.16 26.79
N ALA A 19 9.71 8.96 26.19
CA ALA A 19 8.97 8.70 24.97
C ALA A 19 7.45 8.90 25.20
N MET A 20 6.87 9.89 24.56
CA MET A 20 5.42 10.02 24.35
C MET A 20 5.15 10.15 22.86
N ALA A 21 5.53 9.12 22.09
CA ALA A 21 5.21 8.97 20.68
C ALA A 21 4.36 7.72 20.45
N ASN A 22 3.24 7.60 21.16
CA ASN A 22 2.31 6.48 20.96
C ASN A 22 1.33 6.75 19.80
N ARG A 23 1.86 7.11 18.61
CA ARG A 23 1.08 7.17 17.34
C ARG A 23 1.11 5.85 16.57
N PHE A 24 2.02 4.95 16.91
CA PHE A 24 2.22 3.66 16.25
C PHE A 24 1.99 2.46 17.18
N GLY A 25 1.19 2.61 18.25
CA GLY A 25 1.09 1.67 19.38
C GLY A 25 0.69 0.21 19.08
N ARG A 26 0.55 -0.19 17.81
CA ARG A 26 0.31 -1.57 17.34
C ARG A 26 1.38 -2.12 16.39
N TYR A 27 2.37 -1.32 16.00
CA TYR A 27 3.49 -1.73 15.15
C TYR A 27 4.73 -1.97 16.00
N LYS A 28 5.69 -2.78 15.51
CA LYS A 28 6.94 -3.05 16.25
C LYS A 28 7.56 -1.74 16.72
N PRO A 29 7.85 -1.58 18.03
CA PRO A 29 8.56 -0.41 18.52
C PRO A 29 9.91 -0.33 17.81
N GLU A 30 10.21 0.86 17.30
CA GLU A 30 11.48 1.18 16.65
C GLU A 30 12.59 0.96 17.69
N GLU A 31 13.66 0.23 17.36
CA GLU A 31 14.82 0.16 18.25
C GLU A 31 15.37 1.57 18.45
N GLU A 32 15.60 1.96 19.71
CA GLU A 32 16.17 3.26 20.07
C GLU A 32 17.55 3.42 19.43
N LYS A 33 17.60 3.99 18.22
CA LYS A 33 18.86 4.44 17.63
C LYS A 33 19.33 5.67 18.39
N ALA A 34 20.55 5.60 18.94
CA ALA A 34 21.16 6.68 19.70
C ALA A 34 21.17 7.99 18.88
N VAL A 35 20.34 8.96 19.28
CA VAL A 35 20.29 10.28 18.65
C VAL A 35 21.44 11.12 19.22
N ARG A 36 22.44 11.44 18.38
CA ARG A 36 23.47 12.42 18.74
C ARG A 36 22.79 13.78 18.93
N LYS A 37 22.99 14.42 20.07
CA LYS A 37 22.63 15.83 20.26
C LYS A 37 23.57 16.67 19.39
N VAL A 38 23.14 17.00 18.18
CA VAL A 38 23.93 17.86 17.28
C VAL A 38 23.61 19.31 17.64
N GLU A 39 24.50 19.96 18.40
CA GLU A 39 24.45 21.40 18.56
C GLU A 39 24.90 22.06 17.25
N VAL A 40 23.98 22.80 16.61
CA VAL A 40 24.29 23.55 15.39
C VAL A 40 24.76 24.94 15.77
N VAL A 41 26.03 25.25 15.46
CA VAL A 41 26.57 26.60 15.61
C VAL A 41 25.87 27.53 14.62
N GLU A 42 25.30 28.62 15.13
CA GLU A 42 24.57 29.57 14.30
C GLU A 42 25.51 30.43 13.44
N ASP A 43 25.33 30.36 12.12
CA ASP A 43 26.03 31.17 11.13
C ASP A 43 25.07 32.12 10.40
N GLU A 44 25.63 33.03 9.59
CA GLU A 44 24.84 34.04 8.87
C GLU A 44 23.83 33.42 7.88
N THR A 45 24.16 32.26 7.32
CA THR A 45 23.25 31.54 6.41
C THR A 45 22.07 30.96 7.17
N LEU A 46 22.31 30.36 8.34
CA LEU A 46 21.27 29.82 9.20
C LEU A 46 20.35 30.92 9.72
N LYS A 47 20.87 32.09 10.10
CA LYS A 47 20.06 33.26 10.49
C LYS A 47 19.09 33.66 9.38
N ARG A 48 19.60 33.82 8.14
CA ARG A 48 18.77 34.15 6.98
C ARG A 48 17.71 33.09 6.67
N LEU A 49 18.03 31.81 6.90
CA LEU A 49 17.07 30.70 6.76
C LEU A 49 15.96 30.79 7.81
N LYS A 50 16.30 31.08 9.07
CA LYS A 50 15.32 31.29 10.16
C LYS A 50 14.44 32.52 9.89
N GLU A 51 14.99 33.59 9.32
CA GLU A 51 14.21 34.77 8.90
C GLU A 51 13.24 34.43 7.77
N ALA A 52 13.70 33.71 6.74
CA ALA A 52 12.85 33.25 5.65
C ALA A 52 11.75 32.29 6.13
N TRP A 53 12.04 31.44 7.12
CA TRP A 53 11.05 30.61 7.81
C TRP A 53 9.98 31.46 8.49
N LYS A 54 10.37 32.48 9.26
CA LYS A 54 9.43 33.40 9.92
C LYS A 54 8.58 34.18 8.92
N ALA A 55 9.14 34.54 7.77
CA ALA A 55 8.43 35.21 6.68
C ALA A 55 7.52 34.28 5.86
N PHE A 56 7.68 32.95 5.97
CA PHE A 56 6.91 31.98 5.20
C PHE A 56 5.45 31.91 5.66
N LYS A 57 4.56 32.43 4.80
CA LYS A 57 3.10 32.40 5.00
C LYS A 57 2.51 31.08 4.53
N TYR A 58 2.25 30.20 5.48
CA TYR A 58 1.52 28.94 5.25
C TYR A 58 0.07 29.21 4.82
N ASN A 59 -0.44 28.35 3.94
CA ASN A 59 -1.82 28.37 3.50
C ASN A 59 -2.39 26.95 3.52
N LYS A 60 -3.52 26.73 4.21
CA LYS A 60 -4.16 25.41 4.31
C LYS A 60 -4.40 24.72 2.96
N ARG A 61 -4.49 25.48 1.87
CA ARG A 61 -4.51 24.93 0.51
C ARG A 61 -3.08 24.60 0.05
N ALA A 62 -2.67 23.34 0.19
CA ALA A 62 -1.33 22.81 -0.12
C ALA A 62 -0.67 23.34 -1.41
N ARG A 63 -1.43 23.56 -2.50
CA ARG A 63 -0.88 24.10 -3.76
C ARG A 63 -0.25 25.49 -3.61
N TYR A 64 -0.77 26.30 -2.70
CA TYR A 64 -0.26 27.64 -2.42
C TYR A 64 0.91 27.59 -1.44
N SER A 65 0.89 26.69 -0.45
CA SER A 65 1.99 26.56 0.53
C SER A 65 3.32 26.23 -0.12
N TYR A 66 3.38 25.24 -1.02
CA TYR A 66 4.63 24.95 -1.72
C TYR A 66 5.12 26.14 -2.57
N LYS A 67 4.20 26.85 -3.24
CA LYS A 67 4.55 28.04 -4.05
C LYS A 67 5.10 29.17 -3.17
N ASN A 68 4.48 29.40 -2.01
CA ASN A 68 4.91 30.41 -1.05
C ASN A 68 6.28 30.05 -0.44
N ALA A 69 6.49 28.80 -0.08
CA ALA A 69 7.79 28.31 0.41
C ALA A 69 8.88 28.51 -0.64
N LEU A 70 8.61 28.12 -1.90
CA LEU A 70 9.56 28.33 -3.00
C LEU A 70 9.89 29.82 -3.22
N ALA A 71 8.90 30.71 -3.10
CA ALA A 71 9.15 32.15 -3.20
C ALA A 71 10.01 32.68 -2.05
N ALA A 72 9.80 32.19 -0.83
CA ALA A 72 10.57 32.58 0.35
C ALA A 72 12.05 32.15 0.26
N VAL A 73 12.31 30.97 -0.28
CA VAL A 73 13.68 30.43 -0.37
C VAL A 73 14.43 30.81 -1.64
N LYS A 74 13.72 31.28 -2.68
CA LYS A 74 14.33 31.64 -3.99
C LYS A 74 15.54 32.59 -3.88
N PRO A 75 15.55 33.63 -3.01
CA PRO A 75 16.70 34.53 -2.87
C PRO A 75 17.87 33.91 -2.08
N LEU A 76 17.68 32.74 -1.47
CA LEU A 76 18.67 32.07 -0.64
C LEU A 76 19.55 31.16 -1.50
N ASN A 77 20.86 31.31 -1.35
CA ASN A 77 21.86 30.44 -1.98
C ASN A 77 22.40 29.48 -0.92
N CYS A 78 21.67 28.41 -0.65
CA CYS A 78 22.01 27.43 0.38
C CYS A 78 22.70 26.20 -0.22
N SER A 79 23.75 25.73 0.43
CA SER A 79 24.37 24.43 0.17
C SER A 79 23.53 23.30 0.77
N ALA A 80 23.86 22.04 0.45
CA ALA A 80 23.22 20.89 1.10
C ALA A 80 23.48 20.87 2.62
N SER A 81 24.68 21.27 3.05
CA SER A 81 25.05 21.36 4.47
C SER A 81 24.23 22.42 5.21
N ASP A 82 23.90 23.54 4.56
CA ASP A 82 23.03 24.56 5.16
C ASP A 82 21.59 24.07 5.34
N VAL A 83 21.08 23.28 4.38
CA VAL A 83 19.75 22.64 4.48
C VAL A 83 19.74 21.59 5.59
N GLU A 84 20.80 20.80 5.71
CA GLU A 84 20.98 19.82 6.78
C GLU A 84 21.00 20.51 8.17
N LYS A 85 21.84 21.55 8.34
CA LYS A 85 21.86 22.37 9.56
C LYS A 85 20.49 22.95 9.90
N PHE A 86 19.77 23.48 8.90
CA PHE A 86 18.43 24.01 9.12
C PHE A 86 17.43 22.93 9.53
N SER A 87 17.53 21.71 8.98
CA SER A 87 16.67 20.60 9.40
C SER A 87 16.84 20.26 10.88
N ILE A 88 18.04 20.42 11.44
CA ILE A 88 18.32 20.27 12.87
C ILE A 88 17.77 21.47 13.67
N ALA A 89 17.91 22.68 13.15
CA ALA A 89 17.39 23.89 13.79
C ALA A 89 15.85 23.95 13.85
N LEU A 90 15.13 23.09 13.11
CA LEU A 90 13.67 23.03 13.15
C LEU A 90 13.10 22.69 14.53
N VAL A 91 13.91 22.09 15.41
CA VAL A 91 13.55 21.84 16.82
C VAL A 91 13.09 23.11 17.55
N GLU A 92 13.62 24.28 17.17
CA GLU A 92 13.25 25.59 17.73
C GLU A 92 11.81 26.00 17.38
N PHE A 93 11.25 25.45 16.30
CA PHE A 93 9.95 25.84 15.75
C PHE A 93 8.86 24.77 15.90
N GLN A 94 9.18 23.59 16.47
CA GLN A 94 8.27 22.42 16.47
C GLN A 94 6.94 22.64 17.20
N ASN A 95 6.88 23.63 18.10
CA ASN A 95 5.67 24.01 18.82
C ASN A 95 4.80 25.02 18.04
N GLU A 96 5.24 25.48 16.88
CA GLU A 96 4.44 26.36 16.03
C GLU A 96 3.22 25.63 15.46
N LYS A 97 2.14 26.37 15.28
CA LYS A 97 0.96 25.88 14.58
C LYS A 97 1.29 25.45 13.15
N ASP A 98 0.73 24.33 12.72
CA ASP A 98 0.90 23.75 11.37
C ASP A 98 2.38 23.43 11.04
N PHE A 99 3.23 23.22 12.07
CA PHE A 99 4.66 22.98 11.92
C PHE A 99 5.00 21.84 10.96
N ASN A 100 4.35 20.68 11.11
CA ASN A 100 4.55 19.49 10.29
C ASN A 100 4.48 19.80 8.78
N GLU A 101 3.39 20.43 8.33
CA GLU A 101 3.23 20.80 6.93
C GLU A 101 4.18 21.93 6.51
N LYS A 102 4.39 22.92 7.39
CA LYS A 102 5.29 24.04 7.12
C LYS A 102 6.72 23.57 6.88
N ALA A 103 7.26 22.78 7.81
CA ALA A 103 8.61 22.20 7.77
C ALA A 103 8.82 21.44 6.47
N GLY A 104 7.87 20.59 6.14
CA GLY A 104 7.86 19.81 4.91
C GLY A 104 7.99 20.57 3.61
N PHE A 105 7.09 21.55 3.42
CA PHE A 105 7.10 22.37 2.22
C PHE A 105 8.33 23.26 2.14
N PHE A 106 8.79 23.79 3.28
CA PHE A 106 9.98 24.65 3.34
C PHE A 106 11.25 23.88 3.01
N LEU A 107 11.48 22.71 3.64
CA LEU A 107 12.60 21.83 3.33
C LEU A 107 12.58 21.38 1.86
N SER A 108 11.42 20.97 1.35
CA SER A 108 11.29 20.57 -0.06
C SER A 108 11.57 21.72 -1.02
N ALA A 109 11.18 22.93 -0.67
CA ALA A 109 11.48 24.12 -1.47
C ALA A 109 12.98 24.44 -1.45
N LEU A 110 13.65 24.35 -0.29
CA LEU A 110 15.10 24.52 -0.16
C LEU A 110 15.85 23.50 -1.01
N ILE A 111 15.50 22.22 -0.88
CA ILE A 111 16.08 21.13 -1.65
C ILE A 111 15.92 21.42 -3.14
N ASN A 112 14.70 21.71 -3.61
CA ASN A 112 14.45 21.92 -5.03
C ASN A 112 15.14 23.18 -5.59
N ASN A 113 15.28 24.24 -4.78
CA ASN A 113 15.98 25.47 -5.14
C ASN A 113 17.51 25.32 -5.16
N GLY A 114 18.07 24.46 -4.30
CA GLY A 114 19.50 24.28 -4.15
C GLY A 114 20.17 23.59 -5.34
N LYS A 115 21.49 23.78 -5.47
CA LYS A 115 22.29 23.26 -6.60
C LYS A 115 22.84 21.85 -6.39
N SER A 116 22.89 21.36 -5.15
CA SER A 116 23.36 20.02 -4.86
C SER A 116 22.45 18.95 -5.47
N SER A 117 23.05 17.80 -5.79
CA SER A 117 22.33 16.59 -6.21
C SER A 117 21.92 15.71 -5.02
N HIS A 118 22.57 15.87 -3.87
CA HIS A 118 22.36 15.07 -2.65
C HIS A 118 22.05 15.98 -1.47
N TYR A 119 21.08 15.60 -0.65
CA TYR A 119 20.70 16.29 0.58
C TYR A 119 20.48 15.29 1.71
N VAL A 120 20.81 15.71 2.93
CA VAL A 120 20.54 14.99 4.17
C VAL A 120 19.59 15.84 5.00
N ILE A 121 18.53 15.23 5.52
CA ILE A 121 17.51 15.88 6.34
C ILE A 121 17.43 15.10 7.64
N VAL A 122 17.76 15.73 8.76
CA VAL A 122 17.78 15.07 10.06
C VAL A 122 16.46 15.33 10.77
N THR A 123 15.74 14.27 11.15
CA THR A 123 14.44 14.37 11.82
C THR A 123 14.38 13.60 13.13
N ALA A 124 15.36 12.74 13.42
CA ALA A 124 15.40 11.88 14.62
C ALA A 124 15.26 12.62 15.97
N HIS A 125 15.52 13.93 16.00
CA HIS A 125 15.44 14.76 17.21
C HIS A 125 14.12 15.53 17.35
N LEU A 126 13.21 15.44 16.37
CA LEU A 126 11.94 16.16 16.35
C LEU A 126 10.82 15.32 16.96
N VAL A 127 10.00 15.93 17.83
CA VAL A 127 8.80 15.28 18.39
C VAL A 127 7.63 15.33 17.40
N VAL A 128 7.48 16.47 16.70
CA VAL A 128 6.51 16.63 15.62
C VAL A 128 7.24 16.42 14.30
N LEU A 129 6.83 15.43 13.52
CA LEU A 129 7.56 15.05 12.31
C LEU A 129 7.17 15.92 11.10
N PRO A 130 8.12 16.37 10.27
CA PRO A 130 7.82 17.12 9.06
C PRO A 130 7.11 16.25 8.01
N ASP A 131 5.99 16.75 7.49
CA ASP A 131 5.28 16.13 6.36
C ASP A 131 5.99 16.49 5.04
N ASN A 132 5.48 16.05 3.90
CA ASN A 132 5.78 16.53 2.55
C ASN A 132 7.28 16.60 2.14
N ILE A 133 8.23 15.98 2.86
CA ILE A 133 9.64 16.01 2.49
C ILE A 133 9.82 15.42 1.08
N GLY A 134 10.58 16.09 0.23
CA GLY A 134 10.76 15.69 -1.16
C GLY A 134 9.53 15.92 -2.05
N CYS A 135 8.60 16.79 -1.63
CA CYS A 135 7.47 17.19 -2.46
C CYS A 135 7.96 17.74 -3.80
N LYS A 136 7.46 17.16 -4.91
CA LYS A 136 7.84 17.46 -6.29
C LYS A 136 9.34 17.28 -6.59
N ASN A 137 10.04 16.43 -5.83
CA ASN A 137 11.47 16.24 -5.98
C ASN A 137 11.89 15.92 -7.42
N THR A 138 13.02 16.51 -7.81
CA THR A 138 13.78 16.19 -9.02
C THR A 138 15.28 16.01 -8.73
N LYS A 139 15.72 16.14 -7.47
CA LYS A 139 17.12 15.95 -7.07
C LYS A 139 17.48 14.47 -7.03
N ARG A 140 18.75 14.16 -7.23
CA ARG A 140 19.23 12.78 -7.39
C ARG A 140 18.96 11.95 -6.14
N TYR A 141 19.23 12.50 -4.95
CA TYR A 141 19.15 11.74 -3.70
C TYR A 141 18.80 12.62 -2.50
N ILE A 142 17.89 12.16 -1.66
CA ILE A 142 17.55 12.75 -0.35
C ILE A 142 17.59 11.62 0.68
N SER A 143 18.43 11.75 1.70
CA SER A 143 18.39 10.91 2.90
C SER A 143 17.60 11.61 4.00
N VAL A 144 16.68 10.92 4.64
CA VAL A 144 16.00 11.39 5.86
C VAL A 144 16.49 10.54 7.03
N GLU A 145 17.28 11.15 7.89
CA GLU A 145 17.88 10.51 9.07
C GLU A 145 16.92 10.60 10.25
N GLY A 146 16.04 9.60 10.35
CA GLY A 146 15.00 9.46 11.35
C GLY A 146 13.60 9.32 10.75
N PRO A 147 12.57 9.24 11.62
CA PRO A 147 11.20 9.09 11.17
C PRO A 147 10.69 10.36 10.47
N ALA A 148 9.68 10.21 9.61
CA ALA A 148 9.11 11.30 8.82
C ALA A 148 7.58 11.36 8.93
N GLY A 149 7.01 12.52 8.63
CA GLY A 149 5.57 12.73 8.64
C GLY A 149 4.88 12.18 7.39
N ASP A 150 3.72 12.76 7.08
CA ASP A 150 2.88 12.35 5.98
C ASP A 150 3.40 12.84 4.62
N SER A 151 2.93 12.27 3.52
CA SER A 151 3.08 12.80 2.16
C SER A 151 4.52 12.93 1.65
N ILE A 152 5.46 12.13 2.17
CA ILE A 152 6.84 12.08 1.66
C ILE A 152 6.84 11.76 0.17
N GLY A 153 7.62 12.49 -0.62
CA GLY A 153 7.69 12.32 -2.08
C GLY A 153 6.38 12.62 -2.83
N LYS A 154 5.44 13.36 -2.23
CA LYS A 154 4.21 13.79 -2.92
C LYS A 154 4.52 14.51 -4.22
N LEU A 155 3.88 14.08 -5.32
CA LEU A 155 4.10 14.62 -6.67
C LEU A 155 5.56 14.53 -7.17
N MET A 156 6.39 13.67 -6.58
CA MET A 156 7.77 13.44 -6.99
C MET A 156 7.86 13.02 -8.47
N LYS A 157 8.88 13.50 -9.17
CA LYS A 157 9.06 13.26 -10.61
C LYS A 157 10.25 12.35 -10.92
N SER A 158 11.34 12.47 -10.15
CA SER A 158 12.57 11.70 -10.35
C SER A 158 13.42 11.72 -9.07
N GLY A 159 14.51 10.95 -9.09
CA GLY A 159 15.47 10.85 -7.98
C GLY A 159 15.11 9.77 -6.97
N THR A 160 15.82 9.78 -5.86
CA THR A 160 15.64 8.81 -4.76
C THR A 160 15.42 9.53 -3.44
N ILE A 161 14.47 9.04 -2.64
CA ILE A 161 14.29 9.41 -1.24
C ILE A 161 14.44 8.14 -0.41
N VAL A 162 15.29 8.17 0.61
CA VAL A 162 15.41 7.10 1.61
C VAL A 162 15.03 7.68 2.96
N VAL A 163 14.13 7.01 3.68
CA VAL A 163 13.73 7.37 5.05
C VAL A 163 14.23 6.29 5.99
N ASN A 164 15.17 6.65 6.86
CA ASN A 164 15.80 5.77 7.83
C ASN A 164 14.95 5.74 9.12
N GLY A 165 13.74 5.19 9.01
CA GLY A 165 12.78 5.06 10.10
C GLY A 165 11.33 4.94 9.59
N ASN A 166 10.37 5.07 10.51
CA ASN A 166 8.94 5.06 10.16
C ASN A 166 8.51 6.32 9.38
N ALA A 167 7.47 6.21 8.53
CA ALA A 167 6.88 7.37 7.87
C ALA A 167 5.35 7.42 8.03
N GLY A 168 4.76 8.59 7.82
CA GLY A 168 3.32 8.82 7.95
C GLY A 168 2.48 8.25 6.80
N HIS A 169 1.31 8.83 6.61
CA HIS A 169 0.36 8.46 5.56
C HIS A 169 0.74 9.08 4.20
N LEU A 170 0.11 8.66 3.11
CA LEU A 170 0.17 9.30 1.77
C LEU A 170 1.56 9.37 1.13
N ILE A 171 2.49 8.49 1.54
CA ILE A 171 3.82 8.38 0.95
C ILE A 171 3.71 8.17 -0.57
N GLY A 172 4.45 8.95 -1.37
CA GLY A 172 4.44 8.88 -2.82
C GLY A 172 3.09 9.25 -3.47
N SER A 173 2.20 9.96 -2.77
CA SER A 173 0.90 10.35 -3.34
C SER A 173 1.09 11.14 -4.64
N ARG A 174 0.45 10.68 -5.71
CA ARG A 174 0.53 11.26 -7.07
C ARG A 174 1.95 11.34 -7.65
N MET A 175 2.88 10.51 -7.16
CA MET A 175 4.23 10.36 -7.70
C MET A 175 4.17 9.95 -9.18
N LYS A 176 5.09 10.49 -9.98
CA LYS A 176 5.18 10.27 -11.44
C LYS A 176 6.43 9.49 -11.85
N GLY A 177 7.45 9.43 -10.99
CA GLY A 177 8.73 8.77 -11.25
C GLY A 177 9.69 8.96 -10.09
N GLY A 178 10.81 8.25 -10.12
CA GLY A 178 11.78 8.17 -9.03
C GLY A 178 11.56 6.96 -8.12
N THR A 179 12.27 6.93 -7.00
CA THR A 179 12.21 5.84 -6.01
C THR A 179 12.06 6.42 -4.60
N ILE A 180 11.20 5.81 -3.79
CA ILE A 180 11.09 6.08 -2.35
C ILE A 180 11.31 4.76 -1.61
N THR A 181 12.23 4.74 -0.65
CA THR A 181 12.43 3.62 0.28
C THR A 181 12.17 4.09 1.70
N VAL A 182 11.40 3.33 2.47
CA VAL A 182 11.18 3.56 3.90
C VAL A 182 11.65 2.32 4.67
N GLU A 183 12.70 2.48 5.47
CA GLU A 183 13.31 1.46 6.32
C GLU A 183 12.51 1.24 7.61
N GLY A 184 11.19 1.11 7.49
CA GLY A 184 10.26 1.07 8.61
C GLY A 184 8.81 0.86 8.18
N ASN A 185 7.88 1.08 9.10
CA ASN A 185 6.45 1.03 8.80
C ASN A 185 5.98 2.36 8.23
N VAL A 186 4.85 2.31 7.52
CA VAL A 186 4.19 3.48 6.98
C VAL A 186 2.70 3.48 7.26
N GLY A 187 2.10 4.66 7.19
CA GLY A 187 0.67 4.86 7.37
C GLY A 187 -0.17 4.38 6.18
N HIS A 188 -1.28 5.09 5.96
CA HIS A 188 -2.34 4.71 5.02
C HIS A 188 -2.10 5.36 3.65
N ARG A 189 -2.75 4.86 2.59
CA ARG A 189 -2.85 5.50 1.28
C ARG A 189 -1.49 5.72 0.59
N ILE A 190 -0.55 4.82 0.82
CA ILE A 190 0.76 4.82 0.14
C ILE A 190 0.52 4.71 -1.36
N GLY A 191 1.22 5.51 -2.15
CA GLY A 191 1.08 5.52 -3.60
C GLY A 191 -0.32 5.91 -4.09
N SER A 192 -1.15 6.58 -3.26
CA SER A 192 -2.48 7.01 -3.69
C SER A 192 -2.39 7.87 -4.95
N ARG A 193 -3.04 7.41 -6.02
CA ARG A 193 -3.05 8.00 -7.37
C ARG A 193 -1.66 8.11 -8.01
N MET A 194 -0.72 7.26 -7.62
CA MET A 194 0.62 7.14 -8.21
C MET A 194 0.49 6.82 -9.71
N LYS A 195 1.36 7.42 -10.53
CA LYS A 195 1.37 7.28 -11.99
C LYS A 195 2.63 6.61 -12.53
N GLY A 196 3.68 6.51 -11.71
CA GLY A 196 4.97 5.95 -12.08
C GLY A 196 6.00 6.10 -10.96
N GLY A 197 7.13 5.40 -11.08
CA GLY A 197 8.16 5.29 -10.04
C GLY A 197 8.04 4.00 -9.22
N THR A 198 8.84 3.90 -8.17
CA THR A 198 8.86 2.76 -7.25
C THR A 198 8.77 3.24 -5.81
N ILE A 199 7.97 2.55 -4.99
CA ILE A 199 7.94 2.73 -3.53
C ILE A 199 8.23 1.38 -2.88
N THR A 200 9.20 1.33 -1.98
CA THR A 200 9.53 0.15 -1.16
C THR A 200 9.34 0.50 0.31
N VAL A 201 8.60 -0.34 1.03
CA VAL A 201 8.39 -0.26 2.47
C VAL A 201 8.94 -1.54 3.10
N GLU A 202 9.97 -1.42 3.93
CA GLU A 202 10.60 -2.58 4.57
C GLU A 202 9.78 -3.14 5.76
N GLY A 203 8.89 -2.33 6.33
CA GLY A 203 7.94 -2.74 7.37
C GLY A 203 6.53 -3.00 6.85
N ASN A 204 5.55 -2.72 7.70
CA ASN A 204 4.13 -2.84 7.37
C ASN A 204 3.58 -1.54 6.76
N ALA A 205 2.51 -1.70 6.00
CA ALA A 205 1.74 -0.63 5.41
C ALA A 205 0.32 -0.59 6.01
N GLY A 206 -0.19 0.61 6.27
CA GLY A 206 -1.60 0.79 6.59
C GLY A 206 -2.53 0.53 5.38
N GLU A 207 -3.81 0.77 5.58
CA GLU A 207 -4.86 0.62 4.57
C GLU A 207 -4.69 1.45 3.29
N TRP A 208 -5.43 1.06 2.24
CA TRP A 208 -5.52 1.76 0.95
C TRP A 208 -4.19 1.90 0.19
N VAL A 209 -3.29 0.92 0.35
CA VAL A 209 -2.07 0.84 -0.45
C VAL A 209 -2.43 0.85 -1.94
N GLY A 210 -1.90 1.80 -2.71
CA GLY A 210 -2.15 1.92 -4.15
C GLY A 210 -3.58 2.33 -4.54
N GLU A 211 -4.31 3.03 -3.67
CA GLU A 211 -5.63 3.59 -3.99
C GLU A 211 -5.60 4.39 -5.30
N GLU A 212 -6.47 4.04 -6.26
CA GLU A 212 -6.58 4.67 -7.58
C GLU A 212 -5.22 4.76 -8.32
N MET A 213 -4.30 3.82 -8.06
CA MET A 213 -2.97 3.76 -8.71
C MET A 213 -3.12 3.59 -10.23
N LYS A 214 -2.35 4.35 -11.00
CA LYS A 214 -2.40 4.42 -12.47
C LYS A 214 -1.09 3.97 -13.13
N GLY A 215 -0.12 3.48 -12.36
CA GLY A 215 1.19 3.05 -12.83
C GLY A 215 2.27 3.14 -11.75
N GLY A 216 3.40 2.49 -11.99
CA GLY A 216 4.50 2.35 -11.03
C GLY A 216 4.49 0.99 -10.31
N ILE A 217 5.37 0.85 -9.33
CA ILE A 217 5.51 -0.36 -8.52
C ILE A 217 5.49 0.03 -7.04
N ILE A 218 4.71 -0.69 -6.23
CA ILE A 218 4.73 -0.58 -4.78
C ILE A 218 5.08 -1.96 -4.21
N THR A 219 6.10 -2.03 -3.36
CA THR A 219 6.47 -3.24 -2.61
C THR A 219 6.37 -2.96 -1.13
N VAL A 220 5.64 -3.84 -0.42
CA VAL A 220 5.55 -3.86 1.05
C VAL A 220 6.13 -5.20 1.52
N GLU A 221 7.23 -5.16 2.25
CA GLU A 221 7.90 -6.36 2.76
C GLU A 221 7.11 -7.02 3.90
N GLY A 222 6.39 -6.23 4.70
CA GLY A 222 5.49 -6.72 5.75
C GLY A 222 4.04 -6.91 5.29
N ASN A 223 3.10 -6.71 6.22
CA ASN A 223 1.66 -6.79 6.00
C ASN A 223 1.09 -5.48 5.45
N ALA A 224 -0.03 -5.55 4.74
CA ALA A 224 -0.75 -4.39 4.21
C ALA A 224 -2.22 -4.34 4.68
N GLY A 225 -2.58 -3.28 5.41
CA GLY A 225 -3.92 -3.06 5.93
C GLY A 225 -4.03 -3.21 7.44
N ASP A 226 -5.21 -2.88 7.98
CA ASP A 226 -5.58 -3.03 9.39
C ASP A 226 -6.89 -3.82 9.46
N GLU A 227 -6.92 -4.91 10.22
CA GLU A 227 -8.10 -5.77 10.38
C GLU A 227 -9.23 -5.08 11.16
N THR A 228 -8.93 -4.03 11.94
CA THR A 228 -9.89 -3.39 12.86
C THR A 228 -10.70 -2.23 12.27
N ALA A 229 -10.41 -1.85 11.02
CA ALA A 229 -11.03 -0.69 10.40
C ALA A 229 -12.40 -1.02 9.76
N TYR A 230 -13.42 -0.29 10.19
CA TYR A 230 -14.74 -0.30 9.57
C TYR A 230 -14.72 0.57 8.31
N GLY A 231 -14.72 -0.04 7.11
CA GLY A 231 -14.71 0.70 5.84
C GLY A 231 -14.43 -0.16 4.60
N ARG A 232 -14.60 0.44 3.41
CA ARG A 232 -14.17 -0.12 2.13
C ARG A 232 -12.68 0.13 1.92
N ASN A 233 -11.87 -0.69 2.60
CA ASN A 233 -10.44 -0.47 2.72
C ASN A 233 -9.71 -1.75 2.33
N GLY A 234 -9.00 -1.69 1.22
CA GLY A 234 -8.23 -2.82 0.70
C GLY A 234 -7.08 -2.34 -0.19
N VAL A 235 -6.10 -3.21 -0.40
CA VAL A 235 -4.97 -2.97 -1.30
C VAL A 235 -5.47 -2.82 -2.73
N GLY A 236 -5.03 -1.79 -3.45
CA GLY A 236 -5.36 -1.58 -4.86
C GLY A 236 -6.81 -1.15 -5.13
N TYR A 237 -7.50 -0.54 -4.16
CA TYR A 237 -8.86 -0.03 -4.37
C TYR A 237 -8.94 0.89 -5.61
N GLY A 238 -9.78 0.54 -6.58
CA GLY A 238 -9.97 1.30 -7.81
C GLY A 238 -8.72 1.42 -8.70
N MET A 239 -7.73 0.54 -8.52
CA MET A 239 -6.47 0.55 -9.27
C MET A 239 -6.71 0.45 -10.78
N GLU A 240 -6.08 1.33 -11.54
CA GLU A 240 -6.23 1.48 -12.99
C GLU A 240 -5.02 0.95 -13.78
N ASN A 241 -3.83 0.86 -13.17
CA ASN A 241 -2.63 0.21 -13.70
C ASN A 241 -1.52 0.15 -12.62
N GLY A 242 -0.41 -0.53 -12.91
CA GLY A 242 0.76 -0.67 -12.04
C GLY A 242 0.87 -2.06 -11.43
N THR A 243 1.82 -2.20 -10.50
CA THR A 243 2.06 -3.45 -9.75
C THR A 243 2.14 -3.17 -8.26
N ILE A 244 1.42 -3.94 -7.46
CA ILE A 244 1.53 -3.94 -6.00
C ILE A 244 1.96 -5.33 -5.53
N ILE A 245 3.01 -5.40 -4.72
CA ILE A 245 3.54 -6.62 -4.13
C ILE A 245 3.50 -6.47 -2.61
N VAL A 246 2.85 -7.39 -1.93
CA VAL A 246 2.81 -7.50 -0.47
C VAL A 246 3.43 -8.84 -0.09
N ASN A 247 4.56 -8.84 0.61
CA ASN A 247 5.26 -10.07 1.00
C ASN A 247 4.71 -10.71 2.29
N GLY A 248 3.91 -9.97 3.07
CA GLY A 248 3.11 -10.51 4.16
C GLY A 248 1.66 -10.78 3.77
N ASN A 249 0.76 -10.64 4.75
CA ASN A 249 -0.68 -10.74 4.59
C ASN A 249 -1.29 -9.40 4.15
N ALA A 250 -2.47 -9.46 3.53
CA ALA A 250 -3.31 -8.29 3.33
C ALA A 250 -4.68 -8.46 3.97
N CYS A 251 -5.36 -7.35 4.31
CA CYS A 251 -6.68 -7.41 4.92
C CYS A 251 -7.78 -7.77 3.90
N LYS A 252 -9.02 -7.37 4.17
CA LYS A 252 -10.19 -7.53 3.28
C LYS A 252 -10.08 -6.68 2.01
N LEU A 253 -10.95 -6.95 1.03
CA LEU A 253 -11.22 -6.08 -0.12
C LEU A 253 -10.02 -5.80 -1.04
N VAL A 254 -9.03 -6.71 -1.07
CA VAL A 254 -7.90 -6.62 -2.00
C VAL A 254 -8.41 -6.55 -3.43
N GLY A 255 -8.05 -5.50 -4.18
CA GLY A 255 -8.45 -5.29 -5.56
C GLY A 255 -9.93 -4.92 -5.75
N SER A 256 -10.63 -4.43 -4.72
CA SER A 256 -11.99 -3.92 -4.86
C SER A 256 -12.03 -2.79 -5.91
N GLU A 257 -12.97 -2.89 -6.85
CA GLU A 257 -13.14 -2.01 -8.02
C GLU A 257 -11.92 -1.91 -8.97
N MET A 258 -10.93 -2.81 -8.85
CA MET A 258 -9.74 -2.82 -9.70
C MET A 258 -10.12 -2.94 -11.18
N LYS A 259 -9.51 -2.09 -12.01
CA LYS A 259 -9.80 -1.98 -13.45
C LYS A 259 -8.69 -2.61 -14.31
N SER A 260 -7.44 -2.55 -13.85
CA SER A 260 -6.28 -3.18 -14.48
C SER A 260 -5.08 -3.15 -13.53
N GLY A 261 -3.95 -3.73 -13.95
CA GLY A 261 -2.72 -3.87 -13.15
C GLY A 261 -2.58 -5.26 -12.54
N ILE A 262 -1.58 -5.41 -11.67
CA ILE A 262 -1.28 -6.68 -10.99
C ILE A 262 -1.15 -6.42 -9.49
N ILE A 263 -1.83 -7.23 -8.68
CA ILE A 263 -1.64 -7.28 -7.23
C ILE A 263 -1.16 -8.70 -6.88
N THR A 264 -0.07 -8.80 -6.13
CA THR A 264 0.42 -10.06 -5.59
C THR A 264 0.53 -9.96 -4.07
N VAL A 265 -0.11 -10.88 -3.35
CA VAL A 265 0.01 -11.03 -1.90
C VAL A 265 0.63 -12.40 -1.64
N LYS A 266 1.76 -12.43 -0.92
CA LYS A 266 2.49 -13.67 -0.63
C LYS A 266 1.91 -14.46 0.54
N GLY A 267 1.25 -13.78 1.47
CA GLY A 267 0.52 -14.40 2.56
C GLY A 267 -0.96 -14.59 2.25
N ASN A 268 -1.76 -14.54 3.32
CA ASN A 268 -3.20 -14.69 3.28
C ASN A 268 -3.91 -13.35 3.05
N VAL A 269 -5.14 -13.41 2.56
CA VAL A 269 -6.02 -12.27 2.39
C VAL A 269 -7.37 -12.49 3.07
N GLY A 270 -8.00 -11.39 3.51
CA GLY A 270 -9.32 -11.44 4.10
C GLY A 270 -10.45 -11.67 3.09
N VAL A 271 -11.68 -11.40 3.52
CA VAL A 271 -12.90 -11.54 2.71
C VAL A 271 -12.99 -10.54 1.55
N CYS A 272 -13.85 -10.84 0.58
CA CYS A 272 -14.24 -9.96 -0.53
C CYS A 272 -13.09 -9.55 -1.46
N VAL A 273 -12.14 -10.44 -1.71
CA VAL A 273 -11.07 -10.24 -2.71
C VAL A 273 -11.69 -9.97 -4.07
N GLY A 274 -11.29 -8.91 -4.76
CA GLY A 274 -11.79 -8.58 -6.10
C GLY A 274 -13.26 -8.16 -6.15
N GLU A 275 -13.83 -7.63 -5.06
CA GLU A 275 -15.19 -7.05 -5.04
C GLU A 275 -15.38 -6.09 -6.22
N ALA A 276 -16.37 -6.37 -7.07
CA ALA A 276 -16.70 -5.56 -8.25
C ALA A 276 -15.49 -5.27 -9.17
N MET A 277 -14.48 -6.14 -9.18
CA MET A 277 -13.30 -6.06 -10.05
C MET A 277 -13.74 -6.04 -11.52
N LYS A 278 -13.21 -5.11 -12.30
CA LYS A 278 -13.54 -4.85 -13.71
C LYS A 278 -12.47 -5.41 -14.65
N GLY A 279 -11.23 -5.59 -14.17
CA GLY A 279 -10.09 -6.10 -14.91
C GLY A 279 -8.81 -6.12 -14.08
N GLY A 280 -7.72 -6.67 -14.62
CA GLY A 280 -6.44 -6.84 -13.92
C GLY A 280 -6.21 -8.28 -13.45
N THR A 281 -5.16 -8.48 -12.65
CA THR A 281 -4.81 -9.79 -12.07
C THR A 281 -4.52 -9.67 -10.59
N ILE A 282 -5.16 -10.51 -9.78
CA ILE A 282 -4.87 -10.65 -8.35
C ILE A 282 -4.31 -12.06 -8.14
N ILE A 283 -3.16 -12.16 -7.48
CA ILE A 283 -2.51 -13.42 -7.13
C ILE A 283 -2.33 -13.45 -5.62
N VAL A 284 -2.88 -14.46 -4.98
CA VAL A 284 -2.74 -14.74 -3.56
C VAL A 284 -2.00 -16.06 -3.43
N ASP A 285 -0.80 -16.04 -2.83
CA ASP A 285 -0.01 -17.27 -2.64
C ASP A 285 -0.50 -18.10 -1.44
N GLY A 286 -1.20 -17.49 -0.47
CA GLY A 286 -1.86 -18.16 0.66
C GLY A 286 -3.37 -18.36 0.46
N ASP A 287 -4.10 -18.32 1.56
CA ASP A 287 -5.55 -18.49 1.62
C ASP A 287 -6.30 -17.17 1.44
N ALA A 288 -7.54 -17.26 0.95
CA ALA A 288 -8.50 -16.16 0.86
C ALA A 288 -9.73 -16.46 1.72
N GLY A 289 -10.27 -15.42 2.37
CA GLY A 289 -11.56 -15.52 3.07
C GLY A 289 -12.74 -15.67 2.10
N ASP A 290 -13.94 -15.59 2.66
CA ASP A 290 -15.20 -15.72 1.91
C ASP A 290 -15.36 -14.63 0.82
N VAL A 291 -16.27 -14.90 -0.12
CA VAL A 291 -16.82 -13.91 -1.05
C VAL A 291 -15.78 -13.44 -2.07
N VAL A 292 -14.85 -14.31 -2.46
CA VAL A 292 -13.85 -14.03 -3.51
C VAL A 292 -14.55 -13.75 -4.84
N GLY A 293 -14.31 -12.59 -5.44
CA GLY A 293 -14.84 -12.23 -6.76
C GLY A 293 -16.31 -11.83 -6.76
N ILE A 294 -16.86 -11.35 -5.63
CA ILE A 294 -18.25 -10.88 -5.59
C ILE A 294 -18.53 -9.80 -6.62
N CYS A 295 -19.60 -9.99 -7.39
CA CYS A 295 -20.00 -9.08 -8.47
C CYS A 295 -18.87 -8.78 -9.47
N MET A 296 -17.88 -9.68 -9.61
CA MET A 296 -16.75 -9.51 -10.51
C MET A 296 -17.23 -9.35 -11.95
N ARG A 297 -16.76 -8.29 -12.59
CA ARG A 297 -17.05 -7.87 -13.96
C ARG A 297 -15.83 -8.00 -14.85
N GLY A 298 -14.88 -8.89 -14.57
CA GLY A 298 -13.72 -9.16 -15.42
C GLY A 298 -12.40 -9.11 -14.68
N GLY A 299 -11.34 -9.60 -15.32
CA GLY A 299 -10.03 -9.82 -14.71
C GLY A 299 -9.80 -11.28 -14.36
N SER A 300 -8.71 -11.54 -13.65
CA SER A 300 -8.34 -12.85 -13.15
C SER A 300 -7.97 -12.79 -11.66
N ILE A 301 -8.50 -13.72 -10.88
CA ILE A 301 -8.14 -13.93 -9.47
C ILE A 301 -7.58 -15.35 -9.36
N ILE A 302 -6.38 -15.48 -8.80
CA ILE A 302 -5.72 -16.76 -8.55
C ILE A 302 -5.42 -16.85 -7.06
N VAL A 303 -6.02 -17.81 -6.38
CA VAL A 303 -5.77 -18.16 -4.98
C VAL A 303 -5.05 -19.50 -4.96
N LYS A 304 -3.82 -19.53 -4.46
CA LYS A 304 -3.01 -20.76 -4.43
C LYS A 304 -3.32 -21.66 -3.24
N GLY A 305 -3.86 -21.09 -2.16
CA GLY A 305 -4.42 -21.84 -1.04
C GLY A 305 -5.92 -22.09 -1.20
N ASN A 306 -6.62 -22.08 -0.07
CA ASN A 306 -8.06 -22.27 0.01
C ASN A 306 -8.80 -20.93 -0.14
N ALA A 307 -10.06 -21.01 -0.54
CA ALA A 307 -11.01 -19.91 -0.51
C ALA A 307 -12.21 -20.28 0.37
N GLY A 308 -12.77 -19.30 1.08
CA GLY A 308 -13.97 -19.50 1.90
C GLY A 308 -15.25 -19.69 1.09
N ASP A 309 -16.39 -19.39 1.71
CA ASP A 309 -17.70 -19.53 1.06
C ASP A 309 -17.91 -18.49 -0.05
N ASP A 310 -18.93 -18.66 -0.88
CA ASP A 310 -19.42 -17.65 -1.82
C ASP A 310 -18.39 -17.21 -2.90
N VAL A 311 -17.47 -18.10 -3.27
CA VAL A 311 -16.51 -17.84 -4.37
C VAL A 311 -17.27 -17.55 -5.66
N GLY A 312 -17.12 -16.36 -6.22
CA GLY A 312 -17.79 -15.93 -7.44
C GLY A 312 -19.26 -15.55 -7.25
N PHE A 313 -19.68 -15.17 -6.03
CA PHE A 313 -21.05 -14.73 -5.78
C PHE A 313 -21.47 -13.58 -6.70
N ASP A 314 -22.56 -13.75 -7.44
CA ASP A 314 -23.06 -12.80 -8.44
C ASP A 314 -22.02 -12.39 -9.50
N MET A 315 -21.03 -13.26 -9.77
CA MET A 315 -19.99 -13.01 -10.78
C MET A 315 -20.62 -12.82 -12.17
N ILE A 316 -20.28 -11.71 -12.82
CA ILE A 316 -20.81 -11.33 -14.14
C ILE A 316 -19.91 -11.84 -15.26
N ARG A 317 -18.58 -11.74 -15.10
CA ARG A 317 -17.55 -12.24 -16.04
C ARG A 317 -16.17 -12.26 -15.37
N GLY A 318 -15.21 -12.95 -15.97
CA GLY A 318 -13.83 -13.04 -15.48
C GLY A 318 -13.40 -14.49 -15.26
N THR A 319 -12.25 -14.67 -14.61
CA THR A 319 -11.75 -16.00 -14.22
C THR A 319 -11.36 -16.01 -12.75
N ILE A 320 -11.79 -17.03 -12.03
CA ILE A 320 -11.34 -17.31 -10.66
C ILE A 320 -10.75 -18.71 -10.64
N THR A 321 -9.54 -18.85 -10.11
CA THR A 321 -8.89 -20.14 -9.90
C THR A 321 -8.52 -20.26 -8.42
N VAL A 322 -8.95 -21.34 -7.79
CA VAL A 322 -8.61 -21.73 -6.42
C VAL A 322 -7.86 -23.06 -6.50
N ASN A 323 -6.59 -23.08 -6.11
CA ASN A 323 -5.77 -24.29 -6.19
C ASN A 323 -5.96 -25.23 -4.99
N GLY A 324 -6.58 -24.74 -3.91
CA GLY A 324 -7.02 -25.53 -2.77
C GLY A 324 -8.53 -25.80 -2.80
N ASP A 325 -9.12 -25.89 -1.61
CA ASP A 325 -10.56 -26.07 -1.41
C ASP A 325 -11.32 -24.73 -1.51
N ALA A 326 -12.58 -24.80 -1.93
CA ALA A 326 -13.54 -23.70 -1.88
C ALA A 326 -14.71 -24.05 -0.95
N GLY A 327 -15.26 -23.04 -0.27
CA GLY A 327 -16.40 -23.22 0.61
C GLY A 327 -17.74 -23.44 -0.10
N ASP A 328 -18.80 -23.28 0.66
CA ASP A 328 -20.19 -23.41 0.21
C ASP A 328 -20.54 -22.35 -0.85
N GLU A 329 -21.55 -22.63 -1.65
CA GLU A 329 -22.19 -21.68 -2.58
C GLU A 329 -21.21 -21.08 -3.62
N THR A 330 -20.13 -21.83 -3.95
CA THR A 330 -19.22 -21.49 -5.05
C THR A 330 -20.00 -21.32 -6.36
N GLY A 331 -19.89 -20.14 -6.97
CA GLY A 331 -20.56 -19.73 -8.20
C GLY A 331 -22.03 -19.38 -8.03
N ALA A 332 -22.50 -19.11 -6.80
CA ALA A 332 -23.87 -18.71 -6.56
C ALA A 332 -24.21 -17.40 -7.31
N GLY A 333 -25.34 -17.39 -8.04
CA GLY A 333 -25.77 -16.23 -8.83
C GLY A 333 -24.88 -15.90 -10.05
N MET A 334 -23.89 -16.74 -10.36
CA MET A 334 -22.96 -16.53 -11.49
C MET A 334 -23.71 -16.40 -12.82
N LYS A 335 -23.34 -15.40 -13.63
CA LYS A 335 -23.99 -15.07 -14.91
C LYS A 335 -23.12 -15.45 -16.12
N SER A 336 -21.81 -15.35 -15.98
CA SER A 336 -20.82 -15.75 -16.99
C SER A 336 -19.42 -15.81 -16.38
N GLY A 337 -18.42 -16.21 -17.17
CA GLY A 337 -17.03 -16.40 -16.75
C GLY A 337 -16.71 -17.85 -16.41
N THR A 338 -15.57 -18.05 -15.75
CA THR A 338 -15.07 -19.37 -15.37
C THR A 338 -14.60 -19.38 -13.92
N ILE A 339 -15.01 -20.39 -13.17
CA ILE A 339 -14.48 -20.71 -11.84
C ILE A 339 -13.85 -22.10 -11.92
N THR A 340 -12.62 -22.25 -11.45
CA THR A 340 -11.95 -23.55 -11.33
C THR A 340 -11.47 -23.73 -9.90
N VAL A 341 -11.85 -24.86 -9.29
CA VAL A 341 -11.42 -25.29 -7.95
C VAL A 341 -10.66 -26.60 -8.11
N ASP A 342 -9.38 -26.63 -7.74
CA ASP A 342 -8.54 -27.83 -7.84
C ASP A 342 -8.76 -28.81 -6.67
N GLY A 343 -9.19 -28.30 -5.51
CA GLY A 343 -9.61 -29.11 -4.37
C GLY A 343 -11.12 -29.40 -4.36
N ASN A 344 -11.66 -29.59 -3.15
CA ASN A 344 -13.08 -29.80 -2.92
C ASN A 344 -13.85 -28.48 -2.98
N ALA A 345 -15.15 -28.56 -3.26
CA ALA A 345 -16.07 -27.44 -3.08
C ALA A 345 -17.23 -27.86 -2.17
N GLY A 346 -17.69 -26.94 -1.33
CA GLY A 346 -18.76 -27.19 -0.36
C GLY A 346 -20.14 -27.45 -0.98
N ASP A 347 -21.16 -27.17 -0.20
CA ASP A 347 -22.55 -27.38 -0.58
C ASP A 347 -23.01 -26.36 -1.65
N LYS A 348 -24.00 -26.76 -2.44
CA LYS A 348 -24.75 -25.89 -3.37
C LYS A 348 -23.88 -25.14 -4.39
N VAL A 349 -22.81 -25.77 -4.88
CA VAL A 349 -22.04 -25.26 -6.03
C VAL A 349 -22.99 -24.91 -7.19
N GLY A 350 -22.87 -23.71 -7.74
CA GLY A 350 -23.71 -23.20 -8.83
C GLY A 350 -25.14 -22.82 -8.40
N ALA A 351 -25.38 -22.51 -7.14
CA ALA A 351 -26.72 -22.11 -6.68
C ALA A 351 -27.26 -20.89 -7.45
N SER A 352 -28.40 -21.03 -8.11
CA SER A 352 -29.02 -19.97 -8.92
C SER A 352 -28.09 -19.38 -10.01
N MET A 353 -27.09 -20.14 -10.48
CA MET A 353 -26.28 -19.70 -11.62
C MET A 353 -27.14 -19.66 -12.89
N ASN A 354 -26.92 -18.63 -13.70
CA ASN A 354 -27.62 -18.37 -14.97
C ASN A 354 -26.71 -18.60 -16.20
N GLY A 355 -25.42 -18.82 -15.98
CA GLY A 355 -24.44 -18.97 -17.05
C GLY A 355 -23.01 -19.02 -16.54
N GLY A 356 -22.07 -19.31 -17.44
CA GLY A 356 -20.66 -19.52 -17.11
C GLY A 356 -20.33 -21.00 -16.90
N ILE A 357 -19.08 -21.25 -16.51
CA ILE A 357 -18.53 -22.59 -16.35
C ILE A 357 -17.91 -22.69 -14.96
N ILE A 358 -18.33 -23.69 -14.18
CA ILE A 358 -17.70 -24.05 -12.92
C ILE A 358 -17.06 -25.42 -13.09
N THR A 359 -15.78 -25.57 -12.76
CA THR A 359 -15.08 -26.85 -12.72
C THR A 359 -14.57 -27.09 -11.31
N VAL A 360 -14.92 -28.24 -10.72
CA VAL A 360 -14.40 -28.68 -9.43
C VAL A 360 -13.71 -30.02 -9.64
N LYS A 361 -12.42 -30.09 -9.29
CA LYS A 361 -11.61 -31.30 -9.48
C LYS A 361 -11.71 -32.30 -8.33
N GLY A 362 -11.86 -31.79 -7.10
CA GLY A 362 -12.16 -32.60 -5.92
C GLY A 362 -13.66 -32.89 -5.80
N ASP A 363 -14.06 -33.24 -4.58
CA ASP A 363 -15.42 -33.64 -4.28
C ASP A 363 -16.34 -32.42 -4.07
N VAL A 364 -17.63 -32.61 -4.34
CA VAL A 364 -18.67 -31.59 -4.15
C VAL A 364 -19.73 -32.05 -3.15
N GLY A 365 -20.13 -31.13 -2.27
CA GLY A 365 -21.18 -31.35 -1.27
C GLY A 365 -22.59 -31.55 -1.86
N ILE A 366 -23.60 -31.37 -1.01
CA ILE A 366 -24.99 -31.61 -1.38
C ILE A 366 -25.60 -30.42 -2.16
N GLN A 367 -26.68 -30.68 -2.87
CA GLN A 367 -27.48 -29.67 -3.58
C GLN A 367 -26.73 -28.92 -4.70
N CYS A 368 -25.76 -29.56 -5.38
CA CYS A 368 -25.12 -28.98 -6.55
C CYS A 368 -26.17 -28.58 -7.62
N GLY A 369 -26.05 -27.37 -8.17
CA GLY A 369 -26.99 -26.80 -9.15
C GLY A 369 -28.32 -26.34 -8.56
N LYS A 370 -28.41 -26.08 -7.25
CA LYS A 370 -29.67 -25.64 -6.61
C LYS A 370 -30.27 -24.41 -7.30
N ARG A 371 -31.46 -24.56 -7.89
CA ARG A 371 -32.16 -23.52 -8.66
C ARG A 371 -31.35 -22.97 -9.85
N MET A 372 -30.42 -23.76 -10.40
CA MET A 372 -29.66 -23.41 -11.60
C MET A 372 -30.62 -23.10 -12.77
N GLU A 373 -30.35 -21.99 -13.45
CA GLU A 373 -31.14 -21.45 -14.57
C GLU A 373 -30.27 -21.28 -15.85
N GLY A 374 -29.08 -21.89 -15.89
CA GLY A 374 -28.21 -21.91 -17.07
C GLY A 374 -26.73 -22.13 -16.73
N GLY A 375 -25.91 -22.33 -17.76
CA GLY A 375 -24.46 -22.55 -17.65
C GLY A 375 -24.06 -24.03 -17.50
N GLU A 376 -22.79 -24.27 -17.16
CA GLU A 376 -22.22 -25.61 -17.06
C GLU A 376 -21.46 -25.83 -15.75
N ILE A 377 -21.70 -26.97 -15.10
CA ILE A 377 -20.92 -27.44 -13.95
C ILE A 377 -20.21 -28.74 -14.33
N HIS A 378 -18.90 -28.79 -14.12
CA HIS A 378 -18.03 -29.92 -14.43
C HIS A 378 -17.45 -30.47 -13.12
N LEU A 379 -17.88 -31.67 -12.75
CA LEU A 379 -17.48 -32.38 -11.55
C LEU A 379 -16.48 -33.47 -11.95
N GLU A 380 -15.21 -33.34 -11.56
CA GLU A 380 -14.19 -34.38 -11.84
C GLU A 380 -14.01 -35.37 -10.68
N GLY A 381 -14.22 -34.91 -9.43
CA GLY A 381 -14.34 -35.76 -8.24
C GLY A 381 -15.74 -36.35 -8.06
N ASP A 382 -16.01 -36.90 -6.88
CA ASP A 382 -17.33 -37.41 -6.53
C ASP A 382 -18.24 -36.27 -6.04
N TYR A 383 -19.55 -36.54 -5.93
CA TYR A 383 -20.50 -35.56 -5.41
C TYR A 383 -21.52 -36.23 -4.48
N GLU A 384 -21.92 -35.53 -3.43
CA GLU A 384 -22.89 -36.06 -2.48
C GLU A 384 -24.33 -36.00 -3.02
N GLY A 385 -24.70 -34.92 -3.73
CA GLY A 385 -26.03 -34.85 -4.33
C GLY A 385 -26.27 -33.69 -5.27
N ILE A 386 -26.95 -33.97 -6.38
CA ILE A 386 -27.47 -32.95 -7.30
C ILE A 386 -28.82 -32.44 -6.78
N ALA A 387 -29.04 -31.13 -6.83
CA ALA A 387 -30.29 -30.53 -6.36
C ALA A 387 -31.48 -30.90 -7.28
N PRO A 388 -32.67 -31.14 -6.70
CA PRO A 388 -33.90 -31.20 -7.49
C PRO A 388 -34.26 -29.79 -8.02
N GLY A 389 -34.98 -29.74 -9.15
CA GLY A 389 -35.54 -28.49 -9.66
C GLY A 389 -34.56 -27.56 -10.36
N ILE A 390 -33.49 -28.11 -10.97
CA ILE A 390 -32.70 -27.41 -11.99
C ILE A 390 -33.64 -27.03 -13.14
N LYS A 391 -33.67 -25.74 -13.49
CA LYS A 391 -34.56 -25.18 -14.50
C LYS A 391 -33.98 -25.22 -15.90
N ASP A 392 -32.67 -24.98 -16.03
CA ASP A 392 -31.90 -24.97 -17.29
C ASP A 392 -30.41 -25.17 -16.94
N GLY A 393 -29.59 -25.59 -17.91
CA GLY A 393 -28.15 -25.79 -17.78
C GLY A 393 -27.70 -27.25 -17.76
N LYS A 394 -26.37 -27.44 -17.72
CA LYS A 394 -25.74 -28.76 -17.84
C LYS A 394 -24.83 -29.09 -16.67
N ILE A 395 -24.90 -30.33 -16.21
CA ILE A 395 -23.95 -30.87 -15.23
C ILE A 395 -23.28 -32.10 -15.80
N TYR A 396 -21.95 -32.10 -15.78
CA TYR A 396 -21.11 -33.20 -16.20
C TYR A 396 -20.43 -33.81 -14.97
N HIS A 397 -20.38 -35.13 -14.90
CA HIS A 397 -19.57 -35.87 -13.92
C HIS A 397 -18.59 -36.77 -14.66
N LYS A 398 -17.29 -36.58 -14.39
CA LYS A 398 -16.18 -37.31 -15.03
C LYS A 398 -16.31 -37.31 -16.57
N GLY A 399 -16.62 -36.14 -17.13
CA GLY A 399 -16.80 -35.90 -18.55
C GLY A 399 -18.11 -36.42 -19.16
N LYS A 400 -18.98 -37.06 -18.39
CA LYS A 400 -20.29 -37.54 -18.86
C LYS A 400 -21.40 -36.59 -18.44
N LEU A 401 -22.26 -36.22 -19.37
CA LEU A 401 -23.45 -35.41 -19.10
C LEU A 401 -24.43 -36.20 -18.21
N ILE A 402 -24.74 -35.68 -17.02
CA ILE A 402 -25.67 -36.30 -16.06
C ILE A 402 -26.94 -35.47 -15.84
N VAL A 403 -26.90 -34.18 -16.17
CA VAL A 403 -28.08 -33.29 -16.20
C VAL A 403 -28.04 -32.46 -17.48
N ASP A 404 -29.16 -32.44 -18.20
CA ASP A 404 -29.43 -31.62 -19.38
C ASP A 404 -30.88 -31.13 -19.27
N LYS A 405 -31.10 -29.82 -19.17
CA LYS A 405 -32.42 -29.22 -18.92
C LYS A 405 -32.82 -28.20 -19.97
#